data_AF-A0A1V5X116-F1
#
_entry.id   AF-A0A1V5X116-F1
#
_cell.length_a   1.000
_cell.length_b   1.000
_cell.length_c   1.000
_cell.angle_alpha   90.00
_cell.angle_beta   90.00
_cell.angle_gamma   90.00
#
_symmetry.space_group_name_H-M   'P 1'
#
loop_
_entity.id
_entity.type
_entity.pdbx_description
1 polymer ?
#
loop_
_entity_poly.entity_id
_entity_poly.type
_entity_poly.pdbx_seq_one_letter_code
_entity_poly.pdbx_strand_id
1 'polypeptide(L)' 'MIVQQSRFSDGSRKVTQIAEVAGLEDDGMIELLPIFEYERTGTGSAGQVMGRFRSTGYLPSFLDEFIVMGLIKSGEPFL' A
#
# COMPACT_ATOMS: atom_id res chain seq x y z
N MET A 1 6.92 2.19 8.46
CA MET A 1 5.76 1.99 7.55
C MET A 1 4.90 3.25 7.55
N ILE A 2 4.38 3.64 6.39
CA ILE A 2 3.44 4.75 6.22
C ILE A 2 2.15 4.21 5.60
N VAL A 3 1.01 4.66 6.13
CA VAL A 3 -0.32 4.43 5.54
C VAL A 3 -0.86 5.78 5.09
N GLN A 4 -0.89 5.99 3.78
CA GLN A 4 -1.39 7.22 3.20
C GLN A 4 -2.87 7.12 2.94
N GLN A 5 -3.63 8.11 3.42
CA GLN A 5 -5.06 8.24 3.16
C GLN A 5 -5.32 9.53 2.39
N SER A 6 -6.21 9.46 1.40
CA SER A 6 -6.67 10.65 0.67
C SER A 6 -8.19 10.74 0.71
N ARG A 7 -8.69 11.98 0.68
CA ARG A 7 -10.11 12.26 0.45
C ARG A 7 -10.34 12.45 -1.04
N PHE A 8 -11.30 11.73 -1.59
CA PHE A 8 -11.69 11.81 -3.00
C PHE A 8 -12.80 12.84 -3.23
N SER A 9 -13.04 13.14 -4.52
CA SER A 9 -14.04 14.11 -4.97
C SER A 9 -15.46 13.75 -4.58
N ASP A 10 -15.76 12.46 -4.44
CA ASP A 10 -17.04 11.95 -3.94
C ASP A 10 -17.19 12.06 -2.41
N GLY A 11 -16.19 12.63 -1.74
CA GLY A 11 -16.13 12.81 -0.30
C GLY A 11 -15.64 11.59 0.49
N SER A 12 -15.47 10.44 -0.16
CA SER A 12 -14.95 9.23 0.48
C SER A 12 -13.49 9.42 0.88
N ARG A 13 -13.07 8.72 1.95
CA ARG A 13 -11.66 8.60 2.32
C ARG A 13 -11.23 7.16 2.07
N LYS A 14 -10.10 6.98 1.39
CA LYS A 14 -9.55 5.66 1.16
C LYS A 14 -8.06 5.71 1.44
N VAL A 15 -7.52 4.62 1.98
CA VAL A 15 -6.07 4.41 1.97
C VAL A 15 -5.67 4.33 0.50
N THR A 16 -4.72 5.16 0.09
CA THR A 16 -4.26 5.24 -1.30
C THR A 16 -2.94 4.52 -1.51
N GLN A 17 -2.15 4.39 -0.45
CA GLN A 17 -0.88 3.70 -0.48
C GLN A 17 -0.53 3.16 0.91
N ILE A 18 0.03 1.96 0.94
CA ILE A 18 0.75 1.41 2.11
C ILE A 18 2.19 1.23 1.64
N ALA A 19 3.14 1.90 2.30
CA ALA A 19 4.54 1.89 1.91
C ALA A 19 5.48 1.58 3.08
N GLU A 20 6.56 0.88 2.79
CA GLU A 20 7.72 0.82 3.65
C GLU A 20 8.54 2.11 3.53
N VAL A 21 9.13 2.53 4.64
CA VAL A 21 10.13 3.61 4.63
C VAL A 21 11.47 2.92 4.49
N ALA A 22 12.08 2.97 3.31
CA ALA A 22 13.29 2.21 3.01
C ALA A 22 14.54 2.90 3.57
N GLY A 23 14.55 4.23 3.59
CA GLY A 23 15.68 4.98 4.12
C GLY A 23 15.52 6.49 4.00
N LEU A 24 16.60 7.17 4.39
CA LEU A 24 16.82 8.59 4.19
C LEU A 24 18.06 8.71 3.29
N GLU A 25 17.89 9.30 2.13
CA GLU A 25 18.99 9.60 1.21
C GLU A 25 19.88 10.73 1.78
N ASP A 26 21.11 10.85 1.27
CA ASP A 26 22.10 11.82 1.76
C ASP A 26 21.65 13.29 1.61
N ASP A 27 20.72 13.56 0.70
CA ASP A 27 20.11 14.89 0.48
C ASP A 27 18.91 15.17 1.39
N GLY A 28 18.56 14.23 2.26
CA GLY A 28 17.43 14.31 3.18
C GLY A 28 16.09 13.84 2.61
N MET A 29 16.06 13.26 1.40
CA MET A 29 14.84 12.67 0.84
C MET A 29 14.51 11.34 1.49
N ILE A 30 13.23 11.12 1.81
CA ILE A 30 12.75 9.85 2.34
C ILE A 30 12.35 8.94 1.18
N GLU A 31 12.97 7.77 1.10
CA GLU A 31 12.59 6.75 0.13
C GLU A 31 11.40 5.94 0.66
N LEU A 32 10.32 5.90 -0.13
CA LEU A 32 9.11 5.12 0.16
C LEU A 32 8.94 4.02 -0.89
N LEU A 33 8.86 2.77 -0.44
CA LEU A 33 8.62 1.61 -1.29
C LEU A 33 7.18 1.12 -1.12
N PRO A 34 6.30 1.34 -2.10
CA PRO A 34 4.89 0.97 -1.99
C PRO A 34 4.71 -0.55 -1.97
N ILE A 35 3.99 -1.07 -0.98
CA ILE A 35 3.60 -2.48 -0.85
C ILE A 35 2.22 -2.69 -1.49
N PHE A 36 1.29 -1.77 -1.22
CA PHE A 36 -0.06 -1.76 -1.80
C PHE A 36 -0.43 -0.37 -2.28
N GLU A 37 -1.21 -0.32 -3.36
CA GLU A 37 -1.72 0.92 -3.94
C GLU A 37 -3.20 0.79 -4.25
N TYR A 38 -3.94 1.89 -4.07
CA TYR A 38 -5.30 2.01 -4.56
C TYR A 38 -5.30 2.50 -6.00
N GLU A 39 -5.69 1.63 -6.92
CA GLU A 39 -5.89 1.95 -8.32
C GLU A 39 -7.32 2.47 -8.53
N ARG A 40 -7.47 3.76 -8.88
CA ARG A 40 -8.77 4.29 -9.31
C ARG A 40 -9.10 3.73 -10.69
N THR A 41 -10.19 2.98 -10.78
CA THR A 41 -10.65 2.34 -12.02
C THR A 41 -11.73 3.15 -12.73
N GLY A 42 -12.32 4.15 -12.07
CA GLY A 42 -13.28 5.03 -12.71
C GLY A 42 -14.10 5.89 -11.76
N THR A 43 -15.21 6.40 -12.30
CA THR A 43 -16.26 7.10 -11.57
C THR A 43 -17.60 6.47 -11.91
N GLY A 44 -18.36 6.08 -10.90
CA GLY A 44 -19.66 5.48 -11.07
C GLY A 44 -20.75 6.51 -11.40
N SER A 45 -21.95 6.01 -11.69
CA SER A 45 -23.10 6.81 -12.15
C SER A 45 -23.57 7.88 -11.17
N ALA A 46 -23.31 7.72 -9.87
CA ALA A 46 -23.63 8.70 -8.83
C ALA A 46 -22.41 9.57 -8.44
N GLY A 47 -21.35 9.57 -9.26
CA GLY A 47 -20.12 10.32 -9.01
C GLY A 47 -19.14 9.65 -8.05
N GLN A 48 -19.44 8.43 -7.57
CA GLN A 48 -18.59 7.70 -6.63
C GLN A 48 -17.26 7.28 -7.28
N VAL A 49 -16.16 7.40 -6.54
CA VAL A 49 -14.84 6.96 -6.99
C VAL A 49 -14.73 5.44 -6.86
N MET A 50 -14.56 4.79 -8.00
CA MET A 50 -14.37 3.34 -8.10
C MET A 50 -12.89 3.01 -8.23
N GLY A 51 -12.50 1.88 -7.65
CA GLY A 51 -11.12 1.42 -7.64
C GLY A 51 -10.95 0.18 -6.81
N ARG A 52 -9.70 -0.29 -6.73
CA ARG A 52 -9.33 -1.49 -5.99
C ARG A 52 -7.92 -1.34 -5.40
N PHE A 53 -7.65 -2.06 -4.32
CA PHE A 53 -6.28 -2.26 -3.90
C PHE A 53 -5.60 -3.28 -4.81
N ARG A 54 -4.34 -3.02 -5.14
CA ARG A 54 -3.45 -3.97 -5.79
C ARG A 54 -2.14 -4.07 -5.00
N SER A 55 -1.55 -5.25 -4.98
CA SER A 55 -0.15 -5.39 -4.60
C SER A 55 0.74 -4.78 -5.68
N THR A 56 1.88 -4.25 -5.27
CA THR A 56 2.90 -3.75 -6.21
C THR A 56 3.90 -4.83 -6.62
N GLY A 57 3.93 -5.95 -5.89
CA GLY A 57 4.94 -7.01 -6.01
C GLY A 57 6.19 -6.74 -5.16
N TYR A 58 6.29 -5.57 -4.52
CA TYR A 58 7.35 -5.32 -3.55
C TYR A 58 7.14 -6.14 -2.28
N LEU A 59 8.15 -6.92 -1.91
CA LEU A 59 8.19 -7.65 -0.65
C LEU A 59 8.91 -6.82 0.40
N PRO A 60 8.23 -6.42 1.50
CA PRO A 60 8.84 -5.57 2.51
C PRO A 60 9.94 -6.28 3.29
N SER A 61 10.92 -5.51 3.78
CA SER A 61 12.11 -6.06 4.45
C SER A 61 11.79 -6.87 5.72
N PHE A 62 10.68 -6.53 6.39
CA PHE A 62 10.21 -7.19 7.61
C PHE A 62 9.40 -8.47 7.36
N LEU A 63 9.30 -8.95 6.11
CA LEU A 63 8.55 -10.16 5.79
C LEU A 63 9.11 -11.40 6.52
N ASP A 64 10.43 -11.53 6.60
CA ASP A 64 11.08 -12.65 7.28
C ASP A 64 10.75 -12.68 8.78
N GLU A 65 10.66 -11.51 9.42
CA GLU A 65 10.22 -11.39 10.82
C GLU A 65 8.79 -11.92 10.99
N PHE A 66 7.89 -11.59 10.07
CA PHE A 66 6.51 -12.07 10.11
C PHE A 66 6.41 -13.60 9.94
N ILE A 67 7.29 -14.19 9.12
CA ILE A 67 7.39 -15.65 8.98
C ILE A 67 7.87 -16.28 10.29
N VAL A 68 8.93 -15.74 10.90
CA VAL A 68 9.46 -16.23 12.19
C VAL A 68 8.43 -16.11 13.31
N MET A 69 7.65 -15.03 13.33
CA MET A 69 6.56 -14.82 14.28
C MET A 69 5.34 -15.72 14.03
N GLY A 70 5.31 -16.47 12.92
CA GLY A 70 4.18 -17.31 12.54
C GLY A 70 2.95 -16.52 12.08
N LEU A 71 3.13 -15.23 11.74
CA LEU A 71 2.08 -14.36 11.20
C LEU A 71 1.79 -14.67 9.72
N ILE A 72 2.77 -15.26 9.02
CA ILE A 72 2.65 -15.70 7.64
C ILE A 72 3.09 -17.15 7.56
N LYS A 73 2.28 -17.99 6.90
CA LYS A 73 2.62 -19.39 6.64
C LYS A 73 3.22 -19.54 5.24
N SER A 74 4.21 -20.43 5.13
CA SER A 74 4.77 -20.82 3.83
C SER A 74 3.66 -21.41 2.95
N GLY A 75 3.47 -20.84 1.75
CA GLY A 75 2.49 -21.29 0.77
C GLY A 75 1.13 -20.57 0.79
N GLU A 76 0.90 -19.58 1.67
CA GLU A 76 -0.28 -18.73 1.57
C GLU A 76 -0.10 -17.65 0.47
N PRO A 77 -1.12 -17.44 -0.38
CA PRO A 77 -1.05 -16.46 -1.47
C PRO A 77 -1.25 -15.06 -0.90
N PHE A 78 -0.16 -14.47 -0.41
CA PHE A 78 -0.06 -13.03 -0.15
C PHE A 78 0.78 -12.30 -1.21
N LEU A 79 1.08 -13.02 -2.29
CA LEU A 79 1.53 -12.53 -3.59
C LEU A 79 0.68 -13.17 -4.70
#